data_AF-A0A1H1N6T5-F1
#
_entry.id   AF-A0A1H1N6T5-F1
#
_cell.length_a   1.000
_cell.length_b   1.000
_cell.length_c   1.000
_cell.angle_alpha   90.00
_cell.angle_beta   90.00
_cell.angle_gamma   90.00
#
_symmetry.space_group_name_H-M   'P 1'
#
loop_
_entity.id
_entity.type
_entity.pdbx_description
1 polymer ?
#
loop_
_entity_poly.entity_id
_entity_poly.type
_entity_poly.pdbx_seq_one_letter_code
_entity_poly.pdbx_strand_id
1 'polypeptide(L)'
;MARGIFGDALDYSRIELRRRKWFPLQPRKVTMAPRGHLHFHPEGSAYCDDFAREDVFRQGLLIHELTHVWQTRTKGSWYLVLYRHPFCRYDYALKPGRPLTSYGIEQQAEIVRHAFLLRRGVKLAGVADRSAYDVLVRFPGATL
;
A
#
# COMPACT_ATOMS: atom_id res chain seq x y z
N MET A 1 -13.25 1.51 -4.20
CA MET A 1 -11.89 1.82 -4.69
C MET A 1 -10.91 0.66 -4.52
N ALA A 2 -10.50 0.33 -3.28
CA ALA A 2 -9.44 -0.66 -3.02
C ALA A 2 -9.72 -2.08 -3.56
N ARG A 3 -11.00 -2.50 -3.62
CA ARG A 3 -11.42 -3.77 -4.22
C ARG A 3 -10.97 -3.96 -5.68
N GLY A 4 -10.85 -2.88 -6.46
CA GLY A 4 -10.32 -2.97 -7.82
C GLY A 4 -8.83 -3.31 -7.89
N ILE A 5 -8.07 -3.15 -6.79
CA ILE A 5 -6.65 -3.50 -6.72
C ILE A 5 -6.45 -4.83 -6.02
N PHE A 6 -7.00 -4.97 -4.80
CA PHE A 6 -6.73 -6.13 -3.96
C PHE A 6 -7.75 -7.25 -4.11
N GLY A 7 -8.87 -7.01 -4.81
CA GLY A 7 -9.93 -8.02 -4.97
C GLY A 7 -10.37 -8.57 -3.62
N ASP A 8 -10.26 -9.89 -3.47
CA ASP A 8 -10.60 -10.65 -2.27
C ASP A 8 -9.38 -10.95 -1.38
N ALA A 9 -8.20 -10.40 -1.70
CA ALA A 9 -7.00 -10.55 -0.87
C ALA A 9 -7.09 -9.81 0.48
N LEU A 10 -8.12 -8.97 0.67
CA LEU A 10 -8.39 -8.22 1.89
C LEU A 10 -9.86 -8.37 2.28
N ASP A 11 -10.11 -8.58 3.58
CA ASP A 11 -11.44 -8.41 4.17
C ASP A 11 -11.61 -6.96 4.63
N TYR A 12 -12.20 -6.14 3.76
CA TYR A 12 -12.41 -4.71 3.98
C TYR A 12 -13.28 -4.40 5.21
N SER A 13 -14.19 -5.30 5.58
CA SER A 13 -15.09 -5.11 6.73
C SER A 13 -14.33 -5.08 8.07
N ARG A 14 -13.13 -5.66 8.10
CA ARG A 14 -12.27 -5.74 9.29
C ARG A 14 -11.18 -4.67 9.33
N ILE A 15 -11.04 -3.85 8.29
CA ILE A 15 -10.00 -2.81 8.22
C ILE A 15 -10.59 -1.52 8.77
N GLU A 16 -9.89 -0.94 9.74
CA GLU A 16 -10.28 0.35 10.33
C GLU A 16 -9.20 1.39 10.00
N LEU A 17 -9.64 2.60 9.67
CA LEU A 17 -8.80 3.76 9.50
C LEU A 17 -8.91 4.59 10.77
N ARG A 18 -7.85 4.59 11.57
CA ARG A 18 -7.85 5.18 12.91
C ARG A 18 -6.98 6.42 12.93
N ARG A 19 -7.58 7.57 13.22
CA ARG A 19 -6.85 8.83 13.46
C ARG A 19 -6.27 8.87 14.88
N ARG A 20 -5.40 7.92 15.20
CA ARG A 20 -4.67 7.83 16.47
C ARG A 20 -3.35 7.12 16.29
N LYS A 21 -2.38 7.47 17.13
CA LYS A 21 -1.10 6.77 17.19
C LYS A 21 -1.34 5.28 17.54
N TRP A 22 -0.53 4.40 16.96
CA TRP A 22 -0.43 3.01 17.38
C TRP A 22 0.42 2.85 18.64
N PHE A 23 1.51 3.64 18.75
CA PHE A 23 2.40 3.68 19.90
C PHE A 23 2.87 5.13 20.16
N PRO A 24 3.31 5.48 21.39
CA PRO A 24 3.57 6.88 21.77
C PRO A 24 4.55 7.64 20.86
N LEU A 25 5.59 6.94 20.38
CA LEU A 25 6.68 7.50 19.56
C LEU A 25 6.46 7.33 18.05
N GLN A 26 5.24 7.03 17.60
CA GLN A 26 4.92 7.00 16.16
C GLN A 26 5.23 8.38 15.54
N PRO A 27 6.07 8.47 14.49
CA PRO A 27 6.34 9.74 13.82
C PRO A 27 5.12 10.30 13.10
N ARG A 28 4.99 11.64 13.02
CA ARG A 28 3.87 12.34 12.38
C ARG A 28 3.61 11.98 10.92
N LYS A 29 4.67 11.61 10.18
CA LYS A 29 4.63 11.31 8.75
C LYS A 29 4.49 9.81 8.45
N VAL A 30 4.39 8.95 9.47
CA VAL A 30 4.37 7.50 9.30
C VAL A 30 2.99 6.96 9.63
N THR A 31 2.38 6.26 8.68
CA THR A 31 1.17 5.45 8.92
C THR A 31 1.58 4.05 9.34
N MET A 32 0.93 3.49 10.36
CA MET A 32 1.25 2.15 10.88
C MET A 32 0.11 1.16 10.63
N ALA A 33 0.44 -0.06 10.20
CA ALA A 33 -0.52 -1.13 9.91
C ALA A 33 -0.28 -2.45 10.70
N PRO A 34 -0.04 -2.41 12.03
CA PRO A 34 0.53 -3.53 12.79
C PRO A 34 -0.45 -4.67 13.06
N ARG A 35 -1.76 -4.45 12.94
CA ARG A 35 -2.77 -5.51 13.19
C ARG A 35 -3.84 -5.54 12.12
N GLY A 36 -3.48 -5.12 10.91
CA GLY A 36 -4.40 -5.03 9.79
C GLY A 36 -5.41 -3.88 9.87
N HIS A 37 -5.12 -2.87 10.70
CA HIS A 37 -5.81 -1.57 10.75
C HIS A 37 -4.79 -0.48 10.51
N LEU A 38 -5.19 0.61 9.87
CA LEU A 38 -4.34 1.76 9.61
C LEU A 38 -4.40 2.74 10.77
N HIS A 39 -3.25 3.15 11.26
CA HIS A 39 -3.09 4.14 12.33
C HIS A 39 -2.40 5.37 11.76
N PHE A 40 -3.18 6.43 11.54
CA PHE A 40 -2.70 7.73 11.11
C PHE A 40 -2.41 8.59 12.34
N HIS A 41 -1.26 9.27 12.33
CA HIS A 41 -0.93 10.19 13.40
C HIS A 41 -1.96 11.34 13.46
N PRO A 42 -2.52 11.69 14.63
CA PRO A 42 -3.56 12.74 14.74
C PRO A 42 -3.15 14.10 14.18
N GLU A 43 -1.89 14.47 14.41
CA GLU A 43 -1.23 15.70 13.94
C GLU A 43 -0.56 15.54 12.56
N GLY A 44 -0.76 14.40 11.89
CA GLY A 44 -0.28 14.17 10.52
C GLY A 44 -1.31 14.64 9.48
N SER A 45 -0.86 14.84 8.24
CA SER A 45 -1.70 15.29 7.11
C SER A 45 -2.21 14.16 6.21
N ALA A 46 -1.83 12.92 6.50
CA ALA A 46 -2.10 11.75 5.65
C ALA A 46 -3.53 11.21 5.76
N TYR A 47 -4.24 11.49 6.85
CA TYR A 47 -5.60 11.02 7.07
C TYR A 47 -6.62 11.82 6.24
N CYS A 48 -7.66 11.13 5.78
CA CYS A 48 -8.87 11.70 5.20
C CYS A 48 -10.07 10.87 5.67
N ASP A 49 -11.23 11.50 5.84
CA ASP A 49 -12.49 10.84 6.19
C ASP A 49 -13.01 9.94 5.05
N ASP A 50 -12.81 10.36 3.79
CA ASP A 50 -13.16 9.58 2.61
C ASP A 50 -12.10 9.73 1.51
N PHE A 51 -11.12 8.81 1.53
CA PHE A 51 -10.07 8.75 0.51
C PHE A 51 -10.60 8.58 -0.92
N ALA A 52 -11.80 8.04 -1.14
CA ALA A 52 -12.34 7.87 -2.48
C ALA A 52 -12.73 9.20 -3.15
N ARG A 53 -12.91 10.27 -2.37
CA ARG A 53 -13.23 11.63 -2.83
C ARG A 53 -12.02 12.53 -3.02
N GLU A 54 -10.84 12.04 -2.61
CA GLU A 54 -9.58 12.78 -2.71
C GLU A 54 -8.95 12.64 -4.09
N ASP A 55 -7.88 13.40 -4.34
CA ASP A 55 -7.09 13.28 -5.56
C ASP A 55 -6.47 11.88 -5.72
N VAL A 56 -6.10 11.54 -6.96
CA VAL A 56 -5.60 10.20 -7.31
C VAL A 56 -4.32 9.82 -6.57
N PHE A 57 -3.47 10.79 -6.18
CA PHE A 57 -2.24 10.51 -5.43
C PHE A 57 -2.54 10.19 -3.97
N ARG A 58 -3.52 10.85 -3.36
CA ARG A 58 -3.99 10.52 -2.00
C ARG A 58 -4.75 9.20 -1.98
N GLN A 59 -5.53 8.89 -3.01
CA GLN A 59 -6.05 7.54 -3.22
C GLN A 59 -4.91 6.51 -3.31
N GLY A 60 -3.85 6.82 -4.05
CA GLY A 60 -2.65 6.00 -4.18
C GLY A 60 -1.93 5.79 -2.84
N LEU A 61 -1.87 6.80 -1.98
CA LEU A 61 -1.33 6.67 -0.62
C LEU A 61 -2.13 5.62 0.17
N LEU A 62 -3.46 5.64 0.12
CA LEU A 62 -4.25 4.60 0.79
C LEU A 62 -3.96 3.21 0.22
N ILE A 63 -3.79 3.08 -1.09
CA ILE A 63 -3.42 1.80 -1.73
C ILE A 63 -2.04 1.30 -1.25
N HIS A 64 -1.06 2.19 -1.09
CA HIS A 64 0.24 1.88 -0.47
C HIS A 64 0.04 1.29 0.92
N GLU A 65 -0.68 2.00 1.78
CA GLU A 65 -0.91 1.59 3.17
C GLU A 65 -1.74 0.29 3.28
N LEU A 66 -2.69 0.06 2.37
CA LEU A 66 -3.43 -1.20 2.30
C LEU A 66 -2.56 -2.38 1.86
N THR A 67 -1.48 -2.13 1.11
CA THR A 67 -0.48 -3.17 0.82
C THR A 67 0.20 -3.65 2.10
N HIS A 68 0.48 -2.74 3.03
CA HIS A 68 0.99 -3.10 4.35
C HIS A 68 -0.03 -3.91 5.17
N VAL A 69 -1.32 -3.58 5.09
CA VAL A 69 -2.37 -4.42 5.70
C VAL A 69 -2.37 -5.82 5.11
N TRP A 70 -2.28 -5.94 3.78
CA TRP A 70 -2.17 -7.24 3.11
C TRP A 70 -0.94 -8.02 3.57
N GLN A 71 0.23 -7.39 3.62
CA GLN A 71 1.46 -8.01 4.13
C GLN A 71 1.30 -8.52 5.57
N THR A 72 0.73 -7.72 6.47
CA THR A 72 0.46 -8.13 7.86
C THR A 72 -0.53 -9.30 7.94
N ARG A 73 -1.53 -9.36 7.05
CA ARG A 73 -2.48 -10.48 6.99
C ARG A 73 -1.81 -11.76 6.48
N THR A 74 -0.96 -11.67 5.45
CA THR A 74 -0.29 -12.83 4.85
C THR A 74 0.90 -13.34 5.65
N LYS A 75 1.65 -12.45 6.32
CA LYS A 75 2.90 -12.77 7.04
C LYS A 75 2.78 -12.75 8.56
N GLY A 76 1.65 -12.31 9.10
CA GLY A 76 1.37 -12.26 10.52
C GLY A 76 1.45 -10.85 11.11
N SER A 77 0.78 -10.67 12.26
CA SER A 77 0.59 -9.35 12.90
C SER A 77 1.91 -8.63 13.24
N TRP A 78 2.96 -9.36 13.58
CA TRP A 78 4.24 -8.75 13.95
C TRP A 78 5.15 -8.42 12.78
N TYR A 79 4.77 -8.78 11.54
CA TYR A 79 5.65 -8.68 10.38
C TYR A 79 6.17 -7.26 10.15
N LEU A 80 5.30 -6.25 10.06
CA LEU A 80 5.77 -4.88 9.82
C LEU A 80 6.58 -4.32 10.99
N VAL A 81 6.23 -4.68 12.23
CA VAL A 81 6.97 -4.21 13.40
C VAL A 81 8.42 -4.72 13.39
N LEU A 82 8.64 -5.95 12.93
CA LEU A 82 9.94 -6.59 12.90
C LEU A 82 10.75 -6.27 11.63
N TYR A 83 10.07 -6.03 10.49
CA TYR A 83 10.74 -5.96 9.19
C TYR A 83 10.66 -4.57 8.52
N ARG A 84 9.80 -3.65 8.97
CA ARG A 84 9.72 -2.28 8.43
C ARG A 84 10.64 -1.34 9.21
N HIS A 85 11.93 -1.39 8.91
CA HIS A 85 12.96 -0.56 9.54
C HIS A 85 13.23 0.74 8.75
N PRO A 86 13.82 1.79 9.35
CA PRO A 86 14.10 3.06 8.68
C PRO A 86 14.93 2.97 7.39
N PHE A 87 15.74 1.92 7.24
CA PHE A 87 16.57 1.68 6.04
C PHE A 87 15.83 0.96 4.89
N CYS A 88 14.51 0.75 4.99
CA CYS A 88 13.75 0.17 3.89
C CYS A 88 13.80 1.09 2.68
N ARG A 89 14.12 0.53 1.51
CA ARG A 89 14.25 1.27 0.26
C ARG A 89 12.90 1.37 -0.44
N TYR A 90 12.61 2.56 -0.94
CA TYR A 90 11.43 2.83 -1.76
C TYR A 90 11.74 2.62 -3.24
N ASP A 91 12.95 3.00 -3.68
CA ASP A 91 13.39 2.83 -5.06
C ASP A 91 13.45 1.36 -5.45
N TYR A 92 12.95 1.05 -6.64
CA TYR A 92 12.97 -0.29 -7.21
C TYR A 92 13.13 -0.22 -8.73
N ALA A 93 13.50 -1.36 -9.31
CA ALA A 93 13.44 -1.60 -10.74
C ALA A 93 12.71 -2.92 -10.97
N LEU A 94 11.72 -2.91 -11.89
CA LEU A 94 11.03 -4.14 -12.25
C LEU A 94 12.01 -5.07 -12.96
N LYS A 95 12.13 -6.30 -12.46
CA LYS A 95 12.96 -7.34 -13.07
C LYS A 95 12.06 -8.41 -13.71
N PRO A 96 12.33 -8.85 -14.95
CA PRO A 96 11.57 -9.93 -15.59
C PRO A 96 11.51 -11.18 -14.72
N GLY A 97 10.35 -11.84 -14.68
CA GLY A 97 10.12 -13.08 -13.91
C GLY A 97 10.16 -12.92 -12.39
N ARG A 98 10.42 -11.73 -11.86
CA ARG A 98 10.53 -11.50 -10.41
C ARG A 98 9.14 -11.25 -9.80
N PRO A 99 8.62 -12.13 -8.91
CA PRO A 99 7.29 -11.95 -8.33
C PRO A 99 7.26 -10.78 -7.33
N LEU A 100 6.09 -10.20 -7.11
CA LEU A 100 5.87 -9.08 -6.17
C LEU A 100 6.45 -9.38 -4.78
N THR A 101 6.23 -10.59 -4.26
CA THR A 101 6.68 -11.02 -2.92
C THR A 101 8.19 -11.05 -2.72
N SER A 102 8.98 -10.97 -3.80
CA SER A 102 10.44 -10.95 -3.73
C SER A 102 11.02 -9.54 -3.62
N TYR A 103 10.21 -8.49 -3.75
CA TYR A 103 10.61 -7.10 -3.52
C TYR A 103 10.55 -6.78 -2.03
N GLY A 104 11.24 -5.72 -1.59
CA GLY A 104 11.18 -5.22 -0.22
C GLY A 104 9.78 -4.74 0.17
N ILE A 105 9.51 -4.60 1.46
CA ILE A 105 8.17 -4.27 2.00
C ILE A 105 7.63 -2.96 1.42
N GLU A 106 8.45 -1.90 1.42
CA GLU A 106 8.09 -0.60 0.84
C GLU A 106 8.04 -0.64 -0.69
N GLN A 107 8.94 -1.40 -1.33
CA GLN A 107 8.93 -1.56 -2.79
C GLN A 107 7.66 -2.26 -3.27
N GLN A 108 7.18 -3.27 -2.55
CA GLN A 108 5.90 -3.91 -2.85
C GLN A 108 4.76 -2.90 -2.79
N ALA A 109 4.71 -2.08 -1.73
CA ALA A 109 3.68 -1.08 -1.55
C ALA A 109 3.73 0.01 -2.64
N GLU A 110 4.92 0.48 -3.02
CA GLU A 110 5.10 1.42 -4.12
C GLU A 110 4.75 0.79 -5.48
N ILE A 111 5.09 -0.47 -5.74
CA ILE A 111 4.69 -1.17 -6.97
C ILE A 111 3.16 -1.25 -7.08
N VAL A 112 2.46 -1.60 -6.01
CA VAL A 112 0.99 -1.67 -6.00
C VAL A 112 0.36 -0.28 -6.16
N ARG A 113 0.92 0.75 -5.50
CA ARG A 113 0.51 2.15 -5.68
C ARG A 113 0.70 2.60 -7.13
N HIS A 114 1.86 2.35 -7.72
CA HIS A 114 2.14 2.73 -9.11
C HIS A 114 1.24 2.00 -10.09
N ALA A 115 0.97 0.71 -9.88
CA ALA A 115 -0.03 -0.01 -10.65
C ALA A 115 -1.37 0.74 -10.61
N PHE A 116 -1.88 1.05 -9.42
CA PHE A 116 -3.13 1.81 -9.26
C PHE A 116 -3.14 3.15 -10.00
N LEU A 117 -2.08 3.95 -9.87
CA LEU A 117 -1.97 5.24 -10.55
C LEU A 117 -1.99 5.08 -12.07
N LEU A 118 -1.22 4.12 -12.60
CA LEU A 118 -1.21 3.79 -14.03
C LEU A 118 -2.60 3.31 -14.50
N ARG A 119 -3.34 2.55 -13.67
CA ARG A 119 -4.71 2.13 -14.00
C ARG A 119 -5.68 3.29 -14.13
N ARG A 120 -5.39 4.39 -13.44
CA ARG A 120 -6.15 5.64 -13.47
C ARG A 120 -5.64 6.64 -14.53
N GLY A 121 -4.72 6.22 -15.39
CA GLY A 121 -4.20 7.05 -16.49
C GLY A 121 -3.11 8.05 -16.07
N VAL A 122 -2.59 7.95 -14.85
CA VAL A 122 -1.45 8.78 -14.42
C VAL A 122 -0.19 8.29 -15.14
N LYS A 123 0.55 9.22 -15.74
CA LYS A 123 1.87 8.94 -16.32
C LYS A 123 2.93 9.05 -15.23
N LEU A 124 3.72 8.00 -15.04
CA LEU A 124 4.83 7.97 -14.09
C LEU A 124 6.15 8.08 -14.85
N ALA A 125 7.06 8.91 -14.34
CA ALA A 125 8.39 9.04 -14.92
C ALA A 125 9.13 7.69 -14.90
N GLY A 126 9.78 7.33 -16.01
CA GLY A 126 10.51 6.07 -16.14
C GLY A 126 9.63 4.82 -16.36
N VAL A 127 8.31 4.97 -16.46
CA VAL A 127 7.40 3.87 -16.80
C VAL A 127 6.87 4.05 -18.21
N ALA A 128 7.34 3.20 -19.13
CA ALA A 128 6.88 3.22 -20.52
C ALA A 128 5.60 2.39 -20.74
N ASP A 129 5.43 1.30 -20.00
CA ASP A 129 4.32 0.36 -20.18
C ASP A 129 3.70 -0.06 -18.84
N ARG A 130 2.38 0.12 -18.73
CA ARG A 130 1.59 -0.29 -17.58
C ARG A 130 1.47 -1.83 -17.49
N SER A 131 1.55 -2.55 -18.61
CA SER A 131 1.34 -4.01 -18.64
C SER A 131 2.28 -4.76 -17.69
N ALA A 132 3.51 -4.27 -17.52
CA ALA A 132 4.48 -4.82 -16.58
C ALA A 132 3.98 -4.81 -15.12
N TYR A 133 3.22 -3.78 -14.74
CA TYR A 133 2.59 -3.67 -13.43
C TYR A 133 1.33 -4.55 -13.33
N ASP A 134 0.56 -4.65 -14.40
CA ASP A 134 -0.64 -5.48 -14.44
C ASP A 134 -0.32 -6.96 -14.32
N VAL A 135 0.87 -7.42 -14.73
CA VAL A 135 1.32 -8.80 -14.49
C VAL A 135 1.70 -9.03 -13.03
N LEU A 136 2.32 -8.05 -12.37
CA LEU A 136 2.80 -8.16 -11.00
C LEU A 136 1.69 -7.97 -9.96
N VAL A 137 0.74 -7.09 -10.23
CA VAL A 137 -0.33 -6.68 -9.31
C VAL A 137 -1.64 -7.37 -9.72
N ARG A 138 -1.66 -8.69 -9.53
CA ARG A 138 -2.79 -9.59 -9.84
C ARG A 138 -3.27 -10.30 -8.58
N PHE A 139 -3.98 -9.57 -7.74
CA PHE A 139 -4.59 -10.16 -6.56
C PHE A 139 -5.85 -10.98 -6.95
N PRO A 140 -6.16 -12.07 -6.22
CA PRO A 140 -7.37 -12.85 -6.45
C PRO A 140 -8.62 -11.96 -6.41
N GLY A 141 -9.52 -12.10 -7.39
CA GLY A 141 -10.78 -11.36 -7.45
C GLY A 141 -10.64 -9.87 -7.84
N ALA A 142 -9.45 -9.39 -8.19
CA ALA A 142 -9.26 -8.00 -8.62
C ALA A 142 -9.64 -7.82 -10.09
N THR A 143 -10.33 -6.72 -10.40
CA THR A 143 -10.67 -6.31 -11.78
C THR A 143 -9.61 -5.34 -12.32
N LEU A 144 -9.05 -5.64 -13.49
CA LEU A 144 -8.03 -4.82 -14.17
C LEU A 144 -8.57 -3.48 -14.70
#